data_AF-A0A3B9I5Z5-F1
#
_entry.id   AF-A0A3B9I5Z5-F1
#
_cell.length_a   1.000
_cell.length_b   1.000
_cell.length_c   1.000
_cell.angle_alpha   90.00
_cell.angle_beta   90.00
_cell.angle_gamma   90.00
#
_symmetry.space_group_name_H-M   'P 1'
#
loop_
_entity.id
_entity.type
_entity.pdbx_description
1 polymer ?
#
loop_
_entity_poly.entity_id
_entity_poly.type
_entity_poly.pdbx_seq_one_letter_code
_entity_poly.pdbx_strand_id
1 'polypeptide(L)'
;MANQLCDIVTFRGDRLFNGAVNIEWFGNDPDKAKFACESFVFHGPKYHGVSQKDVGDSHGHKLIDTANFTRAIIRRCYGLEEQPFTLAIAGYGTGKSHLGLTLANLINSPQSEIASSILNALDSADEELADDIRLTIREASQPCLVLTLNGMRGFDLSAEVTKQLTAILKRDGQETKYLDELRPRFGQAASLIEMSNETVKNELLAFTEAESVAILVSGLEQHDERLYTKVYEFFDQKGMPIRVLAGESVRDVIDIAVREYCGVGKPYRSLLILFDEFGKYTEFATVRSHIAGNGVLQDLFEAVQANSNAVCFVGFIQFELSSYVKRIPPEYRNEILRYVTRYQSADRLYLSINLETLIANLIEKKKPELLTLEFDNEASRRDSGETISKLKRWFPHSQNYRAWSDQELFHSVIRKGCWPLSPYTTWLLFFLASAGKHLQERSALALLGDSFSRFQLVELENINNWSIFPVDLCSEVLLNELLSSEEIGQQGSIAHSYTSVMSKHGSRFSHTQVKTLKAILLASKLGLVGENKSDTIQALAELSGSSIETINSDASLLQEEFNVIEWDDAFKAFDIL
;
A
#
# COMPACT_ATOMS: atom_id res chain seq x y z
N MET A 1 2.59 36.76 19.46
CA MET A 1 3.70 36.27 18.63
C MET A 1 3.07 35.58 17.44
N ALA A 2 3.36 36.02 16.22
CA ALA A 2 2.91 35.31 15.02
C ALA A 2 3.59 33.92 15.02
N ASN A 3 2.80 32.87 14.80
CA ASN A 3 3.36 31.52 14.67
C ASN A 3 3.70 31.31 13.19
N GLN A 4 4.90 30.82 12.88
CA GLN A 4 5.17 30.36 11.52
C GLN A 4 4.45 29.03 11.28
N LEU A 5 4.11 28.73 10.02
CA LEU A 5 3.43 27.48 9.68
C LEU A 5 4.19 26.25 10.22
N CYS A 6 5.52 26.24 10.08
CA CYS A 6 6.39 25.16 10.54
C CYS A 6 6.40 24.94 12.07
N ASP A 7 5.95 25.93 12.86
CA ASP A 7 5.80 25.83 14.31
C ASP A 7 4.49 25.15 14.72
N ILE A 8 3.50 25.10 13.82
CA ILE A 8 2.17 24.52 14.06
C ILE A 8 2.09 23.11 13.47
N VAL A 9 2.55 22.96 12.23
CA VAL A 9 2.50 21.71 11.46
C VAL A 9 3.77 21.53 10.65
N THR A 10 4.12 20.29 10.33
CA THR A 10 5.23 19.97 9.44
C THR A 10 4.86 18.80 8.55
N PHE A 11 5.15 18.92 7.25
CA PHE A 11 4.95 17.81 6.33
C PHE A 11 6.10 16.81 6.45
N ARG A 12 5.78 15.55 6.75
CA ARG A 12 6.71 14.44 6.91
C ARG A 12 7.03 13.77 5.59
N GLY A 13 7.49 14.57 4.63
CA GLY A 13 7.97 14.10 3.33
C GLY A 13 9.19 13.19 3.43
N ASP A 14 9.94 13.28 4.53
CA ASP A 14 11.03 12.35 4.89
C ASP A 14 10.56 10.90 5.03
N ARG A 15 9.27 10.69 5.31
CA ARG A 15 8.66 9.35 5.37
C ARG A 15 8.15 8.87 4.02
N LEU A 16 8.37 9.59 2.91
CA LEU A 16 7.94 9.11 1.59
C LEU A 16 8.97 8.14 1.00
N PHE A 17 8.58 6.87 0.85
CA PHE A 17 9.41 5.89 0.17
C PHE A 17 9.30 6.02 -1.36
N ASN A 18 10.41 6.35 -2.02
CA ASN A 18 10.50 6.46 -3.47
C ASN A 18 10.71 5.08 -4.12
N GLY A 19 9.64 4.36 -4.46
CA GLY A 19 9.72 3.11 -5.21
C GLY A 19 8.59 2.12 -4.91
N ALA A 20 8.40 1.13 -5.78
CA ALA A 20 7.50 0.02 -5.47
C ALA A 20 8.18 -0.91 -4.45
N VAL A 21 7.57 -1.06 -3.27
CA VAL A 21 8.09 -1.92 -2.22
C VAL A 21 7.85 -3.38 -2.60
N ASN A 22 8.89 -4.21 -2.49
CA ASN A 22 8.79 -5.65 -2.66
C ASN A 22 8.94 -6.33 -1.29
N ILE A 23 7.97 -7.16 -0.93
CA ILE A 23 7.98 -7.90 0.34
C ILE A 23 9.20 -8.82 0.49
N GLU A 24 9.78 -9.29 -0.63
CA GLU A 24 10.95 -10.17 -0.63
C GLU A 24 12.24 -9.49 -0.15
N TRP A 25 12.27 -8.15 -0.04
CA TRP A 25 13.42 -7.45 0.55
C TRP A 25 13.67 -7.90 1.99
N PHE A 26 12.65 -8.41 2.69
CA PHE A 26 12.80 -9.01 4.02
C PHE A 26 13.92 -10.06 4.09
N GLY A 27 14.02 -10.95 3.09
CA GLY A 27 15.02 -11.99 3.04
C GLY A 27 16.26 -11.64 2.21
N ASN A 28 16.10 -10.80 1.19
CA ASN A 28 17.11 -10.65 0.13
C ASN A 28 17.81 -9.29 0.10
N ASP A 29 17.28 -8.25 0.77
CA ASP A 29 17.85 -6.89 0.74
C ASP A 29 17.54 -6.12 2.04
N PRO A 30 18.30 -6.38 3.13
CA PRO A 30 18.04 -5.80 4.45
C PRO A 30 18.11 -4.26 4.47
N ASP A 31 18.98 -3.66 3.66
CA ASP A 31 19.15 -2.20 3.62
C ASP A 31 17.93 -1.53 2.99
N LYS A 32 17.41 -2.05 1.87
CA LYS A 32 16.14 -1.56 1.31
C LYS A 32 14.96 -1.87 2.22
N ALA A 33 14.96 -3.01 2.90
CA ALA A 33 13.92 -3.33 3.86
C ALA A 33 13.89 -2.34 5.02
N LYS A 34 15.06 -1.99 5.59
CA LYS A 34 15.20 -0.97 6.64
C LYS A 34 14.65 0.38 6.17
N PHE A 35 15.13 0.87 5.02
CA PHE A 35 14.69 2.15 4.47
C PHE A 35 13.18 2.18 4.20
N ALA A 36 12.62 1.09 3.66
CA ALA A 36 11.18 0.97 3.47
C ALA A 36 10.43 1.04 4.80
N CYS A 37 10.81 0.23 5.80
CA CYS A 37 10.11 0.19 7.09
C CYS A 37 10.13 1.54 7.82
N GLU A 38 11.25 2.25 7.80
CA GLU A 38 11.38 3.58 8.42
C GLU A 38 10.50 4.64 7.74
N SER A 39 10.16 4.44 6.47
CA SER A 39 9.26 5.29 5.69
C SER A 39 7.80 4.81 5.67
N PHE A 40 7.40 3.78 6.42
CA PHE A 40 5.98 3.39 6.45
C PHE A 40 5.16 4.38 7.28
N VAL A 41 4.06 4.89 6.71
CA VAL A 41 3.15 5.81 7.38
C VAL A 41 1.93 5.03 7.88
N PHE A 42 1.92 4.73 9.17
CA PHE A 42 0.73 4.23 9.83
C PHE A 42 -0.34 5.33 9.90
N HIS A 43 -1.59 4.90 9.89
CA HIS A 43 -2.72 5.74 10.25
C HIS A 43 -3.57 5.01 11.26
N GLY A 44 -4.02 5.76 12.28
CA GLY A 44 -4.88 5.26 13.35
C GLY A 44 -6.36 5.59 13.12
N PRO A 45 -7.23 5.19 14.06
CA PRO A 45 -8.68 5.40 13.98
C PRO A 45 -9.08 6.89 13.97
N LYS A 46 -8.24 7.77 14.51
CA LYS A 46 -8.52 9.21 14.67
C LYS A 46 -8.78 9.95 13.35
N TYR A 47 -8.08 9.60 12.28
CA TYR A 47 -8.24 10.21 10.96
C TYR A 47 -8.84 9.23 9.94
N HIS A 48 -9.56 8.21 10.42
CA HIS A 48 -10.11 7.17 9.58
C HIS A 48 -11.31 7.69 8.77
N GLY A 49 -11.04 8.08 7.51
CA GLY A 49 -12.03 8.68 6.61
C GLY A 49 -13.01 7.71 5.96
N VAL A 50 -12.99 6.43 6.33
CA VAL A 50 -13.83 5.38 5.73
C VAL A 50 -14.61 4.67 6.85
N SER A 51 -15.78 4.13 6.51
CA SER A 51 -16.70 3.49 7.45
C SER A 51 -17.08 2.06 7.03
N GLN A 52 -17.66 1.31 7.96
CA GLN A 52 -18.15 -0.04 7.70
C GLN A 52 -19.15 -0.14 6.53
N LYS A 53 -19.96 0.91 6.33
CA LYS A 53 -20.96 0.95 5.25
C LYS A 53 -20.35 1.03 3.86
N ASP A 54 -19.12 1.54 3.73
CA ASP A 54 -18.41 1.67 2.45
C ASP A 54 -17.94 0.31 1.90
N VAL A 55 -17.90 -0.70 2.77
CA VAL A 55 -17.50 -2.08 2.43
C VAL A 55 -18.72 -3.03 2.40
N GLY A 56 -19.88 -2.56 2.88
CA GLY A 56 -21.12 -3.31 2.97
C GLY A 56 -21.31 -4.01 4.32
N ASP A 57 -22.54 -3.95 4.85
CA ASP A 57 -22.90 -4.51 6.16
C ASP A 57 -23.26 -6.02 6.11
N SER A 58 -23.39 -6.60 4.91
CA SER A 58 -24.10 -7.87 4.71
C SER A 58 -23.25 -9.14 4.82
N HIS A 59 -21.91 -9.06 4.91
CA HIS A 59 -21.03 -10.23 4.79
C HIS A 59 -19.85 -10.28 5.77
N GLY A 60 -19.93 -9.58 6.90
CA GLY A 60 -18.88 -9.65 7.94
C GLY A 60 -17.55 -9.01 7.55
N HIS A 61 -17.52 -8.22 6.48
CA HIS A 61 -16.38 -7.37 6.14
C HIS A 61 -16.11 -6.41 7.30
N LYS A 62 -14.85 -6.09 7.58
CA LYS A 62 -14.51 -5.05 8.54
C LYS A 62 -13.51 -4.10 7.92
N LEU A 63 -13.84 -2.83 7.92
CA LEU A 63 -12.88 -1.80 7.56
C LEU A 63 -11.92 -1.56 8.73
N ILE A 64 -10.63 -1.42 8.45
CA ILE A 64 -9.61 -1.25 9.48
C ILE A 64 -8.48 -0.32 9.02
N ASP A 65 -7.96 0.47 9.95
CA ASP A 65 -6.74 1.25 9.76
C ASP A 65 -5.48 0.39 9.93
N THR A 66 -4.33 0.91 9.50
CA THR A 66 -3.08 0.14 9.51
C THR A 66 -2.53 -0.07 10.92
N ALA A 67 -2.81 0.81 11.88
CA ALA A 67 -2.39 0.64 13.27
C ALA A 67 -3.21 -0.46 13.98
N ASN A 68 -4.54 -0.42 13.88
CA ASN A 68 -5.42 -1.48 14.41
C ASN A 68 -5.19 -2.82 13.70
N PHE A 69 -4.94 -2.81 12.39
CA PHE A 69 -4.56 -4.02 11.67
C PHE A 69 -3.27 -4.62 12.24
N THR A 70 -2.24 -3.79 12.45
CA THR A 70 -0.97 -4.23 13.04
C THR A 70 -1.18 -4.80 14.44
N ARG A 71 -1.96 -4.13 15.28
CA ARG A 71 -2.33 -4.63 16.61
C ARG A 71 -3.01 -6.00 16.53
N ALA A 72 -4.00 -6.15 15.64
CA ALA A 72 -4.72 -7.41 15.46
C ALA A 72 -3.78 -8.57 15.06
N ILE A 73 -2.88 -8.34 14.09
CA ILE A 73 -1.91 -9.36 13.67
C ILE A 73 -0.96 -9.72 14.81
N ILE A 74 -0.44 -8.74 15.55
CA ILE A 74 0.45 -8.99 16.70
C ILE A 74 -0.27 -9.80 17.77
N ARG A 75 -1.49 -9.44 18.15
CA ARG A 75 -2.31 -10.18 19.12
C ARG A 75 -2.54 -11.63 18.67
N ARG A 76 -2.78 -11.88 17.38
CA ARG A 76 -2.91 -13.23 16.80
C ARG A 76 -1.60 -14.02 16.88
N CYS A 77 -0.48 -13.43 16.47
CA CYS A 77 0.84 -14.07 16.55
C CYS A 77 1.22 -14.45 18.00
N TYR A 78 0.86 -13.62 18.97
CA TYR A 78 1.17 -13.88 20.38
C TYR A 78 0.13 -14.74 21.11
N GLY A 79 -0.94 -15.17 20.43
CA GLY A 79 -1.96 -16.08 20.95
C GLY A 79 -3.03 -15.41 21.84
N LEU A 80 -3.21 -14.10 21.71
CA LEU A 80 -4.27 -13.32 22.39
C LEU A 80 -5.60 -13.35 21.63
N GLU A 81 -5.58 -13.73 20.35
CA GLU A 81 -6.76 -13.91 19.50
C GLU A 81 -6.63 -15.18 18.68
N GLU A 82 -7.62 -16.07 18.75
CA GLU A 82 -7.68 -17.29 17.93
C GLU A 82 -8.32 -16.98 16.57
N GLN A 83 -7.55 -16.35 15.68
CA GLN A 83 -7.94 -16.18 14.29
C GLN A 83 -6.75 -16.44 13.34
N PRO A 84 -6.61 -17.67 12.80
CA PRO A 84 -5.42 -18.06 12.06
C PRO A 84 -5.40 -17.53 10.63
N PHE A 85 -6.54 -17.13 10.06
CA PHE A 85 -6.62 -16.61 8.69
C PHE A 85 -7.14 -15.17 8.65
N THR A 86 -6.33 -14.31 8.06
CA THR A 86 -6.67 -12.91 7.76
C THR A 86 -6.51 -12.64 6.27
N LEU A 87 -7.52 -12.06 5.64
CA LEU A 87 -7.43 -11.53 4.29
C LEU A 87 -7.46 -10.01 4.34
N ALA A 88 -6.33 -9.38 4.00
CA ALA A 88 -6.18 -7.94 3.95
C ALA A 88 -6.49 -7.44 2.53
N ILE A 89 -7.60 -6.71 2.37
CA ILE A 89 -8.14 -6.31 1.07
C ILE A 89 -7.87 -4.83 0.84
N ALA A 90 -7.12 -4.49 -0.21
CA ALA A 90 -6.90 -3.10 -0.62
C ALA A 90 -6.48 -2.99 -2.09
N GLY A 91 -6.81 -1.89 -2.75
CA GLY A 91 -6.50 -1.64 -4.17
C GLY A 91 -5.01 -1.64 -4.51
N TYR A 92 -4.68 -1.52 -5.80
CA TYR A 92 -3.29 -1.37 -6.24
C TYR A 92 -2.73 -0.02 -5.77
N GLY A 93 -1.43 0.03 -5.43
CA GLY A 93 -0.77 1.27 -4.99
C GLY A 93 -0.93 1.61 -3.51
N THR A 94 -1.90 1.00 -2.81
CA THR A 94 -2.24 1.35 -1.43
C THR A 94 -1.25 0.85 -0.35
N GLY A 95 -0.01 0.50 -0.70
CA GLY A 95 1.01 0.12 0.31
C GLY A 95 0.86 -1.25 0.99
N LYS A 96 0.11 -2.21 0.44
CA LYS A 96 -0.02 -3.58 1.02
C LYS A 96 1.31 -4.28 1.25
N SER A 97 2.15 -4.37 0.22
CA SER A 97 3.49 -4.99 0.29
C SER A 97 4.38 -4.26 1.31
N HIS A 98 4.22 -2.95 1.43
CA HIS A 98 4.95 -2.10 2.36
C HIS A 98 4.54 -2.37 3.81
N LEU A 99 3.23 -2.49 4.08
CA LEU A 99 2.71 -2.92 5.37
C LEU A 99 3.18 -4.33 5.74
N GLY A 100 3.10 -5.28 4.80
CA GLY A 100 3.59 -6.65 5.00
C GLY A 100 5.08 -6.69 5.38
N LEU A 101 5.93 -5.96 4.63
CA LEU A 101 7.36 -5.86 4.93
C LEU A 101 7.63 -5.22 6.31
N THR A 102 6.85 -4.21 6.67
CA THR A 102 6.94 -3.53 7.97
C THR A 102 6.57 -4.47 9.12
N LEU A 103 5.46 -5.20 8.99
CA LEU A 103 5.05 -6.22 9.97
C LEU A 103 6.10 -7.33 10.13
N ALA A 104 6.68 -7.79 9.01
CA ALA A 104 7.71 -8.82 9.02
C ALA A 104 8.92 -8.40 9.86
N ASN A 105 9.42 -7.18 9.64
CA ASN A 105 10.58 -6.64 10.38
C ASN A 105 10.26 -6.37 11.86
N LEU A 106 9.06 -5.88 12.18
CA LEU A 106 8.63 -5.62 13.55
C LEU A 106 8.62 -6.90 14.40
N ILE A 107 8.03 -7.98 13.88
CA ILE A 107 7.74 -9.19 14.65
C ILE A 107 8.92 -10.19 14.63
N ASN A 108 9.71 -10.24 13.54
CA ASN A 108 10.87 -11.12 13.45
C ASN A 108 11.99 -10.70 14.42
N SER A 109 12.18 -9.40 14.63
CA SER A 109 13.25 -8.86 15.47
C SER A 109 12.74 -7.70 16.33
N PRO A 110 11.88 -7.97 17.33
CA PRO A 110 11.15 -6.93 18.08
C PRO A 110 12.04 -5.99 18.90
N GLN A 111 13.29 -6.37 19.17
CA GLN A 111 14.27 -5.56 19.89
C GLN A 111 15.24 -4.80 18.97
N SER A 112 15.06 -4.89 17.65
CA SER A 112 15.93 -4.21 16.69
C SER A 112 15.69 -2.70 16.63
N GLU A 113 16.67 -1.97 16.09
CA GLU A 113 16.51 -0.55 15.76
C GLU A 113 15.34 -0.32 14.80
N ILE A 114 15.17 -1.21 13.80
CA ILE A 114 14.08 -1.14 12.82
C ILE A 114 12.73 -1.26 13.53
N ALA A 115 12.57 -2.26 14.41
CA ALA A 115 11.35 -2.42 15.20
C ALA A 115 11.06 -1.19 16.07
N SER A 116 12.09 -0.59 16.67
CA SER A 116 11.95 0.65 17.45
C SER A 116 11.45 1.82 16.59
N SER A 117 12.00 2.00 15.38
CA SER A 117 11.53 3.01 14.42
C SER A 117 10.07 2.77 14.01
N ILE A 118 9.68 1.51 13.75
CA ILE A 118 8.30 1.14 13.40
C ILE A 118 7.34 1.46 14.56
N LEU A 119 7.72 1.12 15.80
CA LEU A 119 6.91 1.43 16.98
C LEU A 119 6.75 2.94 17.20
N ASN A 120 7.77 3.75 16.91
CA ASN A 120 7.67 5.21 16.95
C ASN A 120 6.77 5.76 15.83
N ALA A 121 6.73 5.10 14.67
CA ALA A 121 5.80 5.46 13.61
C ALA A 121 4.34 5.12 13.98
N LEU A 122 4.11 4.00 14.65
CA LEU A 122 2.81 3.65 15.25
C LEU A 122 2.39 4.67 16.31
N ASP A 123 3.31 5.07 17.18
CA ASP A 123 3.09 6.10 18.22
C ASP A 123 2.60 7.43 17.64
N SER A 124 3.22 7.83 16.52
CA SER A 124 2.82 9.04 15.79
C SER A 124 1.39 8.96 15.23
N ALA A 125 0.92 7.75 14.94
CA ALA A 125 -0.42 7.50 14.39
C ALA A 125 -1.47 7.34 15.52
N ASP A 126 -1.13 6.60 16.56
CA ASP A 126 -1.95 6.36 17.75
C ASP A 126 -1.09 5.80 18.92
N GLU A 127 -0.94 6.61 19.97
CA GLU A 127 -0.13 6.30 21.16
C GLU A 127 -0.66 5.09 21.94
N GLU A 128 -1.99 5.01 22.15
CA GLU A 128 -2.61 3.92 22.91
C GLU A 128 -2.43 2.57 22.20
N LEU A 129 -2.59 2.54 20.87
CA LEU A 129 -2.35 1.34 20.07
C LEU A 129 -0.88 0.94 20.09
N ALA A 130 0.04 1.90 19.99
CA ALA A 130 1.48 1.64 20.04
C ALA A 130 1.89 1.04 21.40
N ASP A 131 1.31 1.52 22.50
CA ASP A 131 1.57 0.99 23.84
C ASP A 131 1.04 -0.42 24.06
N ASP A 132 -0.19 -0.75 23.59
CA ASP A 132 -0.71 -2.13 23.63
C ASP A 132 0.20 -3.09 22.85
N ILE A 133 0.68 -2.64 21.68
CA ILE A 133 1.61 -3.42 20.85
C ILE A 133 2.94 -3.64 21.58
N ARG A 134 3.54 -2.58 22.15
CA ARG A 134 4.79 -2.67 22.92
C ARG A 134 4.66 -3.61 24.10
N LEU A 135 3.55 -3.52 24.84
CA LEU A 135 3.27 -4.37 26.00
C LEU A 135 3.19 -5.83 25.56
N THR A 136 2.40 -6.13 24.53
CA THR A 136 2.23 -7.49 23.99
C THR A 136 3.57 -8.12 23.59
N ILE A 137 4.40 -7.37 22.86
CA ILE A 137 5.73 -7.84 22.42
C ILE A 137 6.66 -8.07 23.63
N ARG A 138 6.67 -7.15 24.60
CA ARG A 138 7.54 -7.25 25.79
C ARG A 138 7.15 -8.43 26.67
N GLU A 139 5.85 -8.60 26.94
CA GLU A 139 5.35 -9.70 27.78
C GLU A 139 5.68 -11.07 27.21
N ALA A 140 5.61 -11.22 25.88
CA ALA A 140 5.95 -12.48 25.23
C ALA A 140 7.46 -12.77 25.23
N SER A 141 8.30 -11.73 25.20
CA SER A 141 9.77 -11.85 25.22
C SER A 141 10.37 -12.80 24.17
N GLN A 142 9.65 -13.04 23.07
CA GLN A 142 10.04 -13.95 21.99
C GLN A 142 9.67 -13.35 20.61
N PRO A 143 10.53 -13.49 19.58
CA PRO A 143 10.17 -13.14 18.21
C PRO A 143 9.21 -14.16 17.59
N CYS A 144 8.63 -13.86 16.43
CA CYS A 144 7.97 -14.88 15.60
C CYS A 144 8.83 -15.26 14.40
N LEU A 145 8.68 -16.50 13.94
CA LEU A 145 9.26 -16.96 12.68
C LEU A 145 8.42 -16.40 11.54
N VAL A 146 9.00 -15.59 10.65
CA VAL A 146 8.24 -14.89 9.61
C VAL A 146 8.58 -15.41 8.22
N LEU A 147 7.56 -15.74 7.43
CA LEU A 147 7.65 -16.06 6.00
C LEU A 147 7.00 -14.97 5.15
N THR A 148 7.68 -14.57 4.09
CA THR A 148 7.20 -13.55 3.14
C THR A 148 7.11 -14.15 1.74
N LEU A 149 5.89 -14.34 1.24
CA LEU A 149 5.63 -14.95 -0.07
C LEU A 149 5.12 -13.90 -1.05
N ASN A 150 5.60 -13.93 -2.30
CA ASN A 150 5.20 -12.99 -3.34
C ASN A 150 4.43 -13.69 -4.47
N GLY A 151 3.10 -13.56 -4.43
CA GLY A 151 2.17 -14.19 -5.37
C GLY A 151 2.21 -13.68 -6.80
N MET A 152 3.00 -12.65 -7.11
CA MET A 152 3.22 -12.23 -8.49
C MET A 152 4.12 -13.19 -9.27
N ARG A 153 4.88 -14.04 -8.57
CA ARG A 153 5.75 -15.06 -9.16
C ARG A 153 5.03 -16.40 -9.23
N GLY A 154 5.32 -17.15 -10.29
CA GLY A 154 4.98 -18.57 -10.33
C GLY A 154 6.09 -19.39 -9.70
N PHE A 155 5.80 -20.07 -8.59
CA PHE A 155 6.75 -20.90 -7.86
C PHE A 155 6.04 -22.09 -7.20
N ASP A 156 6.80 -23.15 -6.92
CA ASP A 156 6.36 -24.28 -6.08
C ASP A 156 6.33 -23.83 -4.62
N LEU A 157 5.14 -23.86 -4.00
CA LEU A 157 4.94 -23.32 -2.65
C LEU A 157 5.71 -24.11 -1.59
N SER A 158 5.75 -25.44 -1.68
CA SER A 158 6.47 -26.29 -0.73
C SER A 158 7.96 -25.99 -0.77
N ALA A 159 8.53 -25.89 -1.98
CA ALA A 159 9.94 -25.60 -2.17
C ALA A 159 10.32 -24.22 -1.63
N GLU A 160 9.52 -23.18 -1.92
CA GLU A 160 9.79 -21.82 -1.48
C GLU A 160 9.66 -21.67 0.05
N VAL A 161 8.62 -22.25 0.66
CA VAL A 161 8.45 -22.25 2.12
C VAL A 161 9.63 -22.93 2.80
N THR A 162 10.03 -24.11 2.31
CA THR A 162 11.17 -24.84 2.91
C THR A 162 12.46 -24.04 2.76
N LYS A 163 12.74 -23.50 1.57
CA LYS A 163 13.91 -22.67 1.31
C LYS A 163 14.00 -21.48 2.26
N GLN A 164 12.91 -20.73 2.45
CA GLN A 164 12.89 -19.57 3.34
C GLN A 164 13.07 -19.97 4.81
N LEU A 165 12.37 -21.00 5.29
CA LEU A 165 12.51 -21.49 6.66
C LEU A 165 13.95 -21.92 6.95
N THR A 166 14.55 -22.74 6.08
CA THR A 166 15.94 -23.18 6.23
C THR A 166 16.90 -21.99 6.25
N ALA A 167 16.71 -20.99 5.39
CA ALA A 167 17.56 -19.81 5.36
C ALA A 167 17.47 -18.98 6.65
N ILE A 168 16.24 -18.74 7.15
CA ILE A 168 16.01 -17.99 8.39
C ILE A 168 16.61 -18.71 9.59
N LEU A 169 16.34 -20.01 9.72
CA LEU A 169 16.85 -20.82 10.84
C LEU A 169 18.38 -20.87 10.85
N LYS A 170 19.03 -21.04 9.68
CA LYS A 170 20.50 -20.99 9.57
C LYS A 170 21.06 -19.62 9.97
N ARG A 171 20.43 -18.53 9.52
CA ARG A 171 20.83 -17.15 9.86
C ARG A 171 20.75 -16.92 11.38
N ASP A 172 19.73 -17.48 12.02
CA ASP A 172 19.47 -17.33 13.45
C ASP A 172 20.19 -18.40 14.30
N GLY A 173 21.11 -19.18 13.69
CA GLY A 173 21.96 -20.16 14.36
C GLY A 173 21.23 -21.42 14.86
N GLN A 174 20.05 -21.71 14.33
CA GLN A 174 19.25 -22.89 14.70
C GLN A 174 19.64 -24.10 13.84
N GLU A 175 19.51 -25.30 14.43
CA GLU A 175 19.71 -26.56 13.69
C GLU A 175 18.57 -26.75 12.67
N THR A 176 18.89 -27.11 11.42
CA THR A 176 17.87 -27.32 10.36
C THR A 176 17.61 -28.79 10.03
N LYS A 177 18.20 -29.71 10.78
CA LYS A 177 18.18 -31.16 10.50
C LYS A 177 16.78 -31.70 10.23
N TYR A 178 15.79 -31.29 11.04
CA TYR A 178 14.40 -31.74 10.89
C TYR A 178 13.73 -31.31 9.58
N LEU A 179 14.15 -30.18 9.00
CA LEU A 179 13.67 -29.71 7.69
C LEU A 179 14.47 -30.32 6.54
N ASP A 180 15.77 -30.58 6.74
CA ASP A 180 16.61 -31.23 5.75
C ASP A 180 16.18 -32.71 5.56
N GLU A 181 15.75 -33.37 6.63
CA GLU A 181 15.20 -34.74 6.61
C GLU A 181 13.84 -34.86 5.90
N LEU A 182 13.09 -33.76 5.76
CA LEU A 182 11.79 -33.74 5.08
C LEU A 182 11.87 -33.83 3.56
N ARG A 183 13.06 -33.58 2.98
CA ARG A 183 13.26 -33.71 1.54
C ARG A 183 14.17 -34.89 1.23
N PRO A 184 13.71 -36.13 1.52
CA PRO A 184 14.51 -37.32 1.30
C PRO A 184 14.86 -37.49 -0.18
N ARG A 185 14.16 -36.84 -1.12
CA ARG A 185 14.53 -36.87 -2.54
C ARG A 185 15.92 -36.31 -2.84
N PHE A 186 16.33 -35.22 -2.19
CA PHE A 186 17.67 -34.64 -2.39
C PHE A 186 18.74 -35.52 -1.73
N GLY A 187 18.46 -36.02 -0.52
CA GLY A 187 19.32 -36.98 0.16
C GLY A 187 19.44 -38.31 -0.60
N GLN A 188 18.34 -38.80 -1.18
CA GLN A 188 18.32 -39.98 -2.05
C GLN A 188 19.10 -39.71 -3.33
N ALA A 189 18.91 -38.56 -3.97
CA ALA A 189 19.66 -38.17 -5.17
C ALA A 189 21.17 -38.14 -4.87
N ALA A 190 21.57 -37.47 -3.79
CA ALA A 190 22.97 -37.42 -3.34
C ALA A 190 23.50 -38.82 -3.04
N SER A 191 22.76 -39.64 -2.29
CA SER A 191 23.12 -41.03 -2.00
C SER A 191 23.23 -41.88 -3.28
N LEU A 192 22.33 -41.70 -4.25
CA LEU A 192 22.35 -42.41 -5.53
C LEU A 192 23.59 -42.05 -6.34
N ILE A 193 23.96 -40.76 -6.35
CA ILE A 193 25.19 -40.28 -6.98
C ILE A 193 26.40 -40.90 -6.29
N GLU A 194 26.45 -40.88 -4.96
CA GLU A 194 27.58 -41.42 -4.19
C GLU A 194 27.76 -42.93 -4.38
N MET A 195 26.64 -43.68 -4.38
CA MET A 195 26.58 -45.12 -4.59
C MET A 195 26.80 -45.54 -6.05
N SER A 196 26.73 -44.60 -7.00
CA SER A 196 26.98 -44.87 -8.42
C SER A 196 28.45 -45.15 -8.70
N ASN A 197 28.71 -45.98 -9.71
CA ASN A 197 30.07 -46.26 -10.18
C ASN A 197 30.67 -45.06 -10.94
N GLU A 198 31.99 -45.08 -11.14
CA GLU A 198 32.71 -44.00 -11.84
C GLU A 198 32.20 -43.74 -13.26
N THR A 199 31.72 -44.77 -13.97
CA THR A 199 31.17 -44.61 -15.32
C THR A 199 29.89 -43.77 -15.30
N VAL A 200 28.95 -44.10 -14.40
CA VAL A 200 27.69 -43.36 -14.23
C VAL A 200 27.95 -41.95 -13.71
N LYS A 201 28.91 -41.76 -12.79
CA LYS A 201 29.30 -40.43 -12.30
C LYS A 201 29.84 -39.54 -13.43
N ASN A 202 30.71 -40.06 -14.29
CA ASN A 202 31.24 -39.30 -15.43
C ASN A 202 30.15 -38.97 -16.47
N GLU A 203 29.22 -39.88 -16.74
CA GLU A 203 28.06 -39.63 -17.59
C GLU A 203 27.14 -38.55 -17.01
N LEU A 204 26.91 -38.58 -15.69
CA LEU A 204 26.11 -37.56 -15.01
C LEU A 204 26.78 -36.19 -15.05
N LEU A 205 28.09 -36.09 -14.86
CA LEU A 205 28.83 -34.83 -14.98
C LEU A 205 28.72 -34.25 -16.38
N ALA A 206 28.83 -35.09 -17.41
CA ALA A 206 28.64 -34.67 -18.80
C ALA A 206 27.20 -34.22 -19.09
N PHE A 207 26.19 -34.90 -18.51
CA PHE A 207 24.78 -34.55 -18.69
C PHE A 207 24.37 -33.26 -17.97
N THR A 208 24.93 -33.04 -16.77
CA THR A 208 24.61 -31.88 -15.93
C THR A 208 25.46 -30.65 -16.24
N GLU A 209 26.57 -30.83 -16.97
CA GLU A 209 27.62 -29.84 -17.23
C GLU A 209 28.33 -29.37 -15.95
N ALA A 210 28.38 -30.21 -14.91
CA ALA A 210 29.03 -29.88 -13.64
C ALA A 210 30.52 -30.28 -13.64
N GLU A 211 31.35 -29.46 -12.99
CA GLU A 211 32.81 -29.67 -12.95
C GLU A 211 33.22 -30.85 -12.03
N SER A 212 32.40 -31.21 -11.04
CA SER A 212 32.69 -32.32 -10.14
C SER A 212 31.45 -32.88 -9.44
N VAL A 213 31.54 -34.14 -8.99
CA VAL A 213 30.50 -34.79 -8.19
C VAL A 213 30.27 -34.05 -6.87
N ALA A 214 31.32 -33.47 -6.29
CA ALA A 214 31.20 -32.68 -5.06
C ALA A 214 30.31 -31.45 -5.23
N ILE A 215 30.34 -30.79 -6.40
CA ILE A 215 29.45 -29.66 -6.72
C ILE A 215 28.01 -30.14 -6.88
N LEU A 216 27.80 -31.30 -7.51
CA LEU A 216 26.46 -31.89 -7.63
C LEU A 216 25.86 -32.20 -6.26
N VAL A 217 26.61 -32.89 -5.39
CA VAL A 217 26.17 -33.22 -4.03
C VAL A 217 25.92 -31.96 -3.22
N SER A 218 26.84 -30.99 -3.23
CA SER A 218 26.67 -29.71 -2.52
C SER A 218 25.46 -28.93 -3.01
N GLY A 219 25.18 -28.90 -4.31
CA GLY A 219 23.99 -28.26 -4.86
C GLY A 219 22.70 -28.97 -4.45
N LEU A 220 22.71 -30.31 -4.36
CA LEU A 220 21.57 -31.08 -3.84
C LEU A 220 21.38 -30.89 -2.33
N GLU A 221 22.45 -30.81 -1.54
CA GLU A 221 22.41 -30.46 -0.10
C GLU A 221 21.91 -29.02 0.14
N GLN A 222 22.14 -28.13 -0.83
CA GLN A 222 21.57 -26.78 -0.87
C GLN A 222 20.15 -26.73 -1.46
N HIS A 223 19.56 -27.89 -1.77
CA HIS A 223 18.21 -28.06 -2.30
C HIS A 223 17.98 -27.31 -3.63
N ASP A 224 18.96 -27.31 -4.54
CA ASP A 224 18.83 -26.75 -5.89
C ASP A 224 17.88 -27.59 -6.76
N GLU A 225 16.65 -27.11 -6.93
CA GLU A 225 15.62 -27.76 -7.76
C GLU A 225 16.03 -27.94 -9.22
N ARG A 226 16.75 -26.98 -9.81
CA ARG A 226 17.15 -27.10 -11.23
C ARG A 226 18.15 -28.23 -11.40
N LEU A 227 19.07 -28.31 -10.46
CA LEU A 227 20.05 -29.39 -10.39
C LEU A 227 19.37 -30.72 -10.14
N TYR A 228 18.45 -30.78 -9.19
CA TYR A 228 17.67 -31.97 -8.89
C TYR A 228 16.90 -32.47 -10.10
N THR A 229 16.21 -31.60 -10.85
CA THR A 229 15.49 -32.01 -12.07
C THR A 229 16.43 -32.66 -13.09
N LYS A 230 17.62 -32.09 -13.33
CA LYS A 230 18.60 -32.69 -14.23
C LYS A 230 19.08 -34.06 -13.73
N VAL A 231 19.38 -34.17 -12.44
CA VAL A 231 19.81 -35.42 -11.81
C VAL A 231 18.71 -36.49 -11.87
N TYR A 232 17.47 -36.09 -11.59
CA TYR A 232 16.29 -36.94 -11.66
C TYR A 232 16.07 -37.46 -13.08
N GLU A 233 16.07 -36.58 -14.09
CA GLU A 233 15.89 -36.96 -15.50
C GLU A 233 16.97 -37.95 -15.95
N PHE A 234 18.22 -37.73 -15.57
CA PHE A 234 19.32 -38.64 -15.89
C PHE A 234 19.09 -40.04 -15.30
N PHE A 235 18.75 -40.13 -14.02
CA PHE A 235 18.53 -41.42 -13.36
C PHE A 235 17.24 -42.11 -13.81
N ASP A 236 16.20 -41.35 -14.14
CA ASP A 236 14.95 -41.88 -14.71
C ASP A 236 15.19 -42.48 -16.10
N GLN A 237 15.96 -41.81 -16.97
CA GLN A 237 16.37 -42.34 -18.27
C GLN A 237 17.19 -43.64 -18.16
N LYS A 238 17.91 -43.81 -17.06
CA LYS A 238 18.70 -45.02 -16.76
C LYS A 238 17.89 -46.12 -16.05
N GLY A 239 16.59 -45.92 -15.83
CA GLY A 239 15.70 -46.88 -15.17
C GLY A 239 15.91 -46.98 -13.65
N MET A 240 16.50 -45.96 -13.03
CA MET A 240 16.74 -45.85 -11.59
C MET A 240 15.95 -44.67 -10.99
N PRO A 241 14.60 -44.70 -11.01
CA PRO A 241 13.80 -43.56 -10.58
C PRO A 241 14.00 -43.29 -9.07
N ILE A 242 14.22 -42.02 -8.73
CA ILE A 242 14.27 -41.55 -7.34
C ILE A 242 12.84 -41.60 -6.79
N ARG A 243 12.64 -42.27 -5.65
CA ARG A 243 11.28 -42.46 -5.09
C ARG A 243 10.84 -41.21 -4.35
N VAL A 244 9.66 -40.70 -4.71
CA VAL A 244 8.93 -39.70 -3.92
C VAL A 244 8.50 -40.36 -2.61
N LEU A 245 9.20 -40.07 -1.52
CA LEU A 245 8.84 -40.50 -0.17
C LEU A 245 8.09 -39.36 0.54
N ALA A 246 7.20 -39.71 1.46
CA ALA A 246 6.40 -38.75 2.24
C ALA A 246 7.29 -37.74 3.00
N GLY A 247 6.89 -36.46 3.02
CA GLY A 247 7.63 -35.34 3.63
C GLY A 247 7.71 -34.05 2.78
N GLU A 248 7.24 -34.08 1.53
CA GLU A 248 7.41 -32.96 0.59
C GLU A 248 6.27 -31.94 0.56
N SER A 249 5.20 -32.15 1.33
CA SER A 249 4.06 -31.23 1.32
C SER A 249 4.38 -29.97 2.14
N VAL A 250 3.80 -28.84 1.72
CA VAL A 250 3.90 -27.59 2.51
C VAL A 250 3.36 -27.77 3.92
N ARG A 251 2.43 -28.72 4.11
CA ARG A 251 1.88 -29.07 5.41
C ARG A 251 2.92 -29.71 6.31
N ASP A 252 3.64 -30.73 5.83
CA ASP A 252 4.67 -31.40 6.63
C ASP A 252 5.76 -30.42 7.07
N VAL A 253 6.14 -29.51 6.17
CA VAL A 253 7.14 -28.47 6.41
C VAL A 253 6.67 -27.49 7.49
N ILE A 254 5.44 -27.00 7.41
CA ILE A 254 4.86 -26.10 8.43
C ILE A 254 4.71 -26.83 9.76
N ASP A 255 4.19 -28.08 9.76
CA ASP A 255 3.97 -28.88 10.96
C ASP A 255 5.30 -29.09 11.72
N ILE A 256 6.39 -29.40 11.01
CA ILE A 256 7.71 -29.54 11.64
C ILE A 256 8.27 -28.20 12.10
N ALA A 257 8.12 -27.13 11.31
CA ALA A 257 8.59 -25.81 11.71
C ALA A 257 7.94 -25.34 13.02
N VAL A 258 6.63 -25.57 13.16
CA VAL A 258 5.88 -25.26 14.38
C VAL A 258 6.30 -26.19 15.52
N ARG A 259 6.34 -27.50 15.27
CA ARG A 259 6.64 -28.52 16.29
C ARG A 259 8.05 -28.42 16.85
N GLU A 260 9.04 -27.99 16.07
CA GLU A 260 10.43 -27.91 16.55
C GLU A 260 10.80 -26.49 17.02
N TYR A 261 10.33 -25.43 16.33
CA TYR A 261 10.85 -24.07 16.56
C TYR A 261 9.85 -23.07 17.16
N CYS A 262 8.54 -23.37 17.19
CA CYS A 262 7.52 -22.45 17.73
C CYS A 262 6.92 -22.91 19.07
N GLY A 263 6.78 -21.99 20.03
CA GLY A 263 6.06 -22.19 21.30
C GLY A 263 6.88 -21.87 22.54
N VAL A 264 6.35 -22.29 23.70
CA VAL A 264 7.01 -22.05 25.01
C VAL A 264 8.34 -22.81 25.08
N GLY A 265 9.41 -22.12 25.46
CA GLY A 265 10.76 -22.70 25.59
C GLY A 265 11.51 -22.91 24.27
N LYS A 266 10.96 -22.44 23.15
CA LYS A 266 11.54 -22.53 21.81
C LYS A 266 12.01 -21.15 21.30
N PRO A 267 12.81 -21.10 20.23
CA PRO A 267 13.35 -19.83 19.72
C PRO A 267 12.29 -18.83 19.27
N TYR A 268 11.15 -19.30 18.74
CA TYR A 268 10.08 -18.42 18.26
C TYR A 268 8.77 -18.67 19.01
N ARG A 269 7.95 -17.62 19.11
CA ARG A 269 6.61 -17.70 19.67
C ARG A 269 5.65 -18.48 18.76
N SER A 270 5.64 -18.12 17.48
CA SER A 270 4.71 -18.61 16.46
C SER A 270 5.33 -18.46 15.07
N LEU A 271 4.67 -19.01 14.06
CA LEU A 271 4.93 -18.79 12.64
C LEU A 271 3.95 -17.74 12.09
N LEU A 272 4.44 -16.73 11.39
CA LEU A 272 3.65 -15.75 10.66
C LEU A 272 3.92 -15.90 9.15
N ILE A 273 2.88 -16.13 8.36
CA ILE A 273 2.94 -16.21 6.91
C ILE A 273 2.30 -14.96 6.32
N LEU A 274 3.11 -14.09 5.72
CA LEU A 274 2.68 -12.90 4.99
C LEU A 274 2.72 -13.20 3.49
N PHE A 275 1.55 -13.39 2.90
CA PHE A 275 1.41 -13.74 1.49
C PHE A 275 0.93 -12.52 0.70
N ASP A 276 1.87 -11.83 0.06
CA ASP A 276 1.57 -10.71 -0.82
C ASP A 276 0.98 -11.18 -2.15
N GLU A 277 0.01 -10.44 -2.69
CA GLU A 277 -0.71 -10.80 -3.93
C GLU A 277 -1.28 -12.24 -3.94
N PHE A 278 -1.78 -12.70 -2.80
CA PHE A 278 -2.28 -14.07 -2.60
C PHE A 278 -3.39 -14.48 -3.58
N GLY A 279 -4.27 -13.54 -3.95
CA GLY A 279 -5.35 -13.79 -4.91
C GLY A 279 -4.81 -14.13 -6.30
N LYS A 280 -3.72 -13.49 -6.71
CA LYS A 280 -3.05 -13.78 -7.99
C LYS A 280 -2.30 -15.12 -7.95
N TYR A 281 -1.68 -15.44 -6.82
CA TYR A 281 -1.10 -16.76 -6.63
C TYR A 281 -2.17 -17.87 -6.67
N THR A 282 -3.36 -17.60 -6.14
CA THR A 282 -4.50 -18.53 -6.21
C THR A 282 -4.92 -18.80 -7.66
N GLU A 283 -4.96 -17.77 -8.51
CA GLU A 283 -5.18 -17.95 -9.95
C GLU A 283 -4.07 -18.80 -10.58
N PHE A 284 -2.81 -18.48 -10.30
CA PHE A 284 -1.65 -19.20 -10.82
C PHE A 284 -1.68 -20.69 -10.42
N ALA A 285 -1.84 -20.99 -9.12
CA ALA A 285 -1.84 -22.36 -8.61
C ALA A 285 -3.02 -23.19 -9.14
N THR A 286 -4.14 -22.55 -9.47
CA THR A 286 -5.28 -23.24 -10.12
C THR A 286 -4.95 -23.58 -11.58
N VAL A 287 -4.42 -22.63 -12.36
CA VAL A 287 -4.17 -22.83 -13.81
C VAL A 287 -2.90 -23.63 -14.08
N ARG A 288 -1.93 -23.56 -13.17
CA ARG A 288 -0.59 -24.17 -13.28
C ARG A 288 -0.29 -25.04 -12.06
N SER A 289 -1.23 -25.90 -11.67
CA SER A 289 -1.09 -26.80 -10.50
C SER A 289 0.17 -27.65 -10.53
N HIS A 290 0.60 -28.11 -11.72
CA HIS A 290 1.82 -28.88 -11.91
C HIS A 290 3.11 -28.09 -11.61
N ILE A 291 3.07 -26.75 -11.64
CA ILE A 291 4.20 -25.88 -11.28
C ILE A 291 4.10 -25.44 -9.82
N ALA A 292 2.88 -25.13 -9.35
CA ALA A 292 2.68 -24.65 -7.99
C ALA A 292 2.80 -25.77 -6.93
N GLY A 293 2.57 -27.01 -7.33
CA GLY A 293 2.35 -28.17 -6.46
C GLY A 293 0.87 -28.55 -6.47
N ASN A 294 0.57 -29.82 -6.77
CA ASN A 294 -0.80 -30.30 -6.81
C ASN A 294 -1.43 -30.26 -5.41
N GLY A 295 -2.57 -29.57 -5.26
CA GLY A 295 -3.26 -29.47 -3.97
C GLY A 295 -2.60 -28.55 -2.95
N VAL A 296 -1.55 -27.82 -3.31
CA VAL A 296 -0.70 -27.11 -2.34
C VAL A 296 -1.42 -26.03 -1.53
N LEU A 297 -2.43 -25.36 -2.12
CA LEU A 297 -3.26 -24.38 -1.42
C LEU A 297 -4.19 -25.03 -0.39
N GLN A 298 -4.61 -26.26 -0.64
CA GLN A 298 -5.38 -27.04 0.33
C GLN A 298 -4.46 -27.48 1.48
N ASP A 299 -3.27 -27.98 1.17
CA ASP A 299 -2.28 -28.39 2.18
C ASP A 299 -1.89 -27.20 3.07
N LEU A 300 -1.64 -26.03 2.48
CA LEU A 300 -1.38 -24.79 3.22
C LEU A 300 -2.53 -24.46 4.18
N PHE A 301 -3.77 -24.51 3.70
CA PHE A 301 -4.94 -24.23 4.53
C PHE A 301 -5.05 -25.23 5.69
N GLU A 302 -4.90 -26.53 5.41
CA GLU A 302 -4.97 -27.58 6.43
C GLU A 302 -3.85 -27.45 7.47
N ALA A 303 -2.64 -27.08 7.04
CA ALA A 303 -1.50 -26.85 7.93
C ALA A 303 -1.73 -25.68 8.89
N VAL A 304 -2.17 -24.53 8.36
CA VAL A 304 -2.49 -23.36 9.18
C VAL A 304 -3.65 -23.66 10.13
N GLN A 305 -4.68 -24.37 9.67
CA GLN A 305 -5.82 -24.76 10.50
C GLN A 305 -5.43 -25.73 11.63
N ALA A 306 -4.59 -26.73 11.33
CA ALA A 306 -4.12 -27.70 12.33
C ALA A 306 -3.23 -27.05 13.41
N ASN A 307 -2.57 -25.94 13.07
CA ASN A 307 -1.67 -25.21 13.96
C ASN A 307 -2.21 -23.81 14.31
N SER A 308 -3.53 -23.64 14.43
CA SER A 308 -4.18 -22.33 14.59
C SER A 308 -3.68 -21.50 15.77
N ASN A 309 -3.11 -22.14 16.79
CA ASN A 309 -2.61 -21.49 18.01
C ASN A 309 -1.14 -21.04 17.88
N ALA A 310 -0.46 -21.43 16.82
CA ALA A 310 0.96 -21.16 16.60
C ALA A 310 1.28 -20.71 15.16
N VAL A 311 0.27 -20.61 14.28
CA VAL A 311 0.43 -20.12 12.91
C VAL A 311 -0.60 -19.01 12.65
N CYS A 312 -0.11 -17.86 12.20
CA CYS A 312 -0.93 -16.77 11.71
C CYS A 312 -0.69 -16.59 10.21
N PHE A 313 -1.75 -16.65 9.41
CA PHE A 313 -1.71 -16.41 7.98
C PHE A 313 -2.37 -15.08 7.63
N VAL A 314 -1.69 -14.27 6.83
CA VAL A 314 -2.17 -13.01 6.30
C VAL A 314 -2.00 -13.00 4.78
N GLY A 315 -3.12 -13.07 4.06
CA GLY A 315 -3.15 -12.95 2.60
C GLY A 315 -3.52 -11.53 2.17
N PHE A 316 -2.60 -10.82 1.54
CA PHE A 316 -2.90 -9.53 0.92
C PHE A 316 -3.52 -9.75 -0.46
N ILE A 317 -4.71 -9.20 -0.67
CA ILE A 317 -5.47 -9.35 -1.92
C ILE A 317 -6.01 -8.00 -2.39
N GLN A 318 -6.18 -7.87 -3.71
CA GLN A 318 -6.68 -6.63 -4.32
C GLN A 318 -8.20 -6.55 -4.32
N PHE A 319 -8.84 -7.69 -4.56
CA PHE A 319 -10.28 -7.85 -4.59
C PHE A 319 -10.68 -8.99 -3.67
N GLU A 320 -11.97 -9.17 -3.40
CA GLU A 320 -12.40 -10.42 -2.77
C GLU A 320 -12.05 -11.63 -3.65
N LEU A 321 -11.69 -12.75 -3.03
CA LEU A 321 -11.35 -14.00 -3.71
C LEU A 321 -12.44 -14.46 -4.70
N SER A 322 -13.71 -14.16 -4.43
CA SER A 322 -14.86 -14.41 -5.32
C SER A 322 -14.74 -13.72 -6.69
N SER A 323 -14.05 -12.58 -6.75
CA SER A 323 -13.81 -11.83 -7.99
C SER A 323 -12.80 -12.52 -8.90
N TYR A 324 -11.83 -13.25 -8.33
CA TYR A 324 -10.82 -13.99 -9.08
C TYR A 324 -11.42 -15.21 -9.81
N VAL A 325 -12.47 -15.83 -9.24
CA VAL A 325 -13.22 -16.92 -9.91
C VAL A 325 -13.75 -16.51 -11.29
N LYS A 326 -14.15 -15.23 -11.45
CA LYS A 326 -14.68 -14.70 -12.71
C LYS A 326 -13.60 -14.56 -13.80
N ARG A 327 -12.32 -14.51 -13.41
CA ARG A 327 -11.16 -14.32 -14.31
C ARG A 327 -10.57 -15.64 -14.81
N ILE A 328 -10.96 -16.75 -14.21
CA ILE A 328 -10.45 -18.08 -14.53
C ILE A 328 -11.29 -18.76 -15.64
N PRO A 329 -10.65 -19.48 -16.58
CA PRO A 329 -11.35 -20.26 -17.60
C PRO A 329 -12.38 -21.25 -17.00
N PRO A 330 -13.53 -21.50 -17.67
CA PRO A 330 -14.62 -22.33 -17.15
C PRO A 330 -14.19 -23.72 -16.63
N GLU A 331 -13.21 -24.35 -17.27
CA GLU A 331 -12.68 -25.67 -16.94
C GLU A 331 -12.03 -25.74 -15.54
N TYR A 332 -11.48 -24.63 -15.05
CA TYR A 332 -10.81 -24.55 -13.74
C TYR A 332 -11.70 -23.95 -12.64
N ARG A 333 -12.94 -23.55 -12.96
CA ARG A 333 -13.84 -22.88 -11.99
C ARG A 333 -14.13 -23.71 -10.76
N ASN A 334 -14.36 -25.01 -10.93
CA ASN A 334 -14.64 -25.91 -9.80
C ASN A 334 -13.44 -26.02 -8.85
N GLU A 335 -12.23 -25.94 -9.39
CA GLU A 335 -11.00 -26.03 -8.61
C GLU A 335 -10.75 -24.75 -7.81
N ILE A 336 -10.78 -23.57 -8.45
CA ILE A 336 -10.63 -22.31 -7.71
C ILE A 336 -11.75 -22.12 -6.68
N LEU A 337 -12.99 -22.52 -6.99
CA LEU A 337 -14.09 -22.46 -6.03
C LEU A 337 -13.80 -23.27 -4.76
N ARG A 338 -13.16 -24.45 -4.89
CA ARG A 338 -12.74 -25.25 -3.73
C ARG A 338 -11.72 -24.53 -2.86
N TYR A 339 -10.80 -23.74 -3.44
CA TYR A 339 -9.86 -22.94 -2.66
C TYR A 339 -10.57 -21.74 -2.01
N VAL A 340 -11.35 -20.99 -2.79
CA VAL A 340 -12.06 -19.79 -2.30
C VAL A 340 -13.02 -20.10 -1.15
N THR A 341 -13.74 -21.22 -1.20
CA THR A 341 -14.69 -21.58 -0.14
C THR A 341 -14.01 -21.86 1.21
N ARG A 342 -12.76 -22.36 1.21
CA ARG A 342 -12.01 -22.61 2.44
C ARG A 342 -11.65 -21.33 3.19
N TYR A 343 -11.33 -20.27 2.46
CA TYR A 343 -11.03 -18.96 3.05
C TYR A 343 -12.28 -18.11 3.34
N GLN A 344 -13.49 -18.66 3.22
CA GLN A 344 -14.71 -17.91 3.53
C GLN A 344 -14.81 -17.52 5.01
N SER A 345 -14.29 -18.37 5.91
CA SER A 345 -14.24 -18.14 7.36
C SER A 345 -13.09 -17.24 7.81
N ALA A 346 -12.18 -16.87 6.90
CA ALA A 346 -11.10 -15.95 7.21
C ALA A 346 -11.64 -14.56 7.58
N ASP A 347 -10.93 -13.86 8.47
CA ASP A 347 -11.27 -12.48 8.80
C ASP A 347 -10.97 -11.58 7.60
N ARG A 348 -12.00 -10.90 7.06
CA ARG A 348 -11.86 -10.06 5.87
C ARG A 348 -11.75 -8.60 6.29
N LEU A 349 -10.52 -8.12 6.30
CA LEU A 349 -10.17 -6.79 6.74
C LEU A 349 -9.85 -5.91 5.54
N TYR A 350 -10.68 -4.89 5.29
CA TYR A 350 -10.46 -3.92 4.24
C TYR A 350 -9.59 -2.79 4.78
N LEU A 351 -8.40 -2.61 4.20
CA LEU A 351 -7.48 -1.57 4.66
C LEU A 351 -7.97 -0.21 4.16
N SER A 352 -8.30 0.68 5.09
CA SER A 352 -8.75 2.04 4.82
C SER A 352 -7.57 2.96 4.47
N ILE A 353 -7.05 2.85 3.25
CA ILE A 353 -5.90 3.64 2.81
C ILE A 353 -6.37 4.62 1.73
N ASN A 354 -7.26 5.55 2.10
CA ASN A 354 -7.61 6.65 1.22
C ASN A 354 -6.58 7.78 1.33
N LEU A 355 -6.36 8.50 0.22
CA LEU A 355 -5.32 9.52 0.10
C LEU A 355 -5.44 10.60 1.17
N GLU A 356 -6.67 10.98 1.55
CA GLU A 356 -6.91 12.01 2.55
C GLU A 356 -6.44 11.59 3.94
N THR A 357 -6.67 10.32 4.32
CA THR A 357 -6.14 9.77 5.58
C THR A 357 -4.61 9.74 5.53
N LEU A 358 -4.02 9.37 4.39
CA LEU A 358 -2.57 9.38 4.22
C LEU A 358 -1.98 10.79 4.36
N ILE A 359 -2.57 11.78 3.69
CA ILE A 359 -2.18 13.20 3.79
C ILE A 359 -2.32 13.67 5.24
N ALA A 360 -3.44 13.37 5.89
CA ALA A 360 -3.65 13.74 7.29
C ALA A 360 -2.58 13.13 8.21
N ASN A 361 -2.12 11.90 7.99
CA ASN A 361 -1.05 11.31 8.82
C ASN A 361 0.36 11.75 8.43
N LEU A 362 0.57 12.22 7.18
CA LEU A 362 1.83 12.82 6.73
C LEU A 362 2.03 14.24 7.27
N ILE A 363 0.96 14.93 7.66
CA ILE A 363 1.06 16.25 8.29
C ILE A 363 1.19 16.05 9.80
N GLU A 364 2.39 16.22 10.34
CA GLU A 364 2.65 16.19 11.78
C GLU A 364 2.10 17.45 12.45
N LYS A 365 1.30 17.28 13.51
CA LYS A 365 0.71 18.38 14.29
C LYS A 365 1.58 18.66 15.52
N LYS A 366 2.42 19.70 15.45
CA LYS A 366 3.26 20.13 16.58
C LYS A 366 2.46 20.83 17.69
N LYS A 367 1.37 21.49 17.32
CA LYS A 367 0.46 22.18 18.25
C LYS A 367 -0.98 21.68 18.10
N PRO A 368 -1.27 20.43 18.49
CA PRO A 368 -2.59 19.83 18.30
C PRO A 368 -3.70 20.57 19.06
N GLU A 369 -3.40 21.13 20.25
CA GLU A 369 -4.38 21.86 21.06
C GLU A 369 -4.85 23.16 20.39
N LEU A 370 -3.95 23.84 19.69
CA LEU A 370 -4.26 25.04 18.93
C LEU A 370 -5.24 24.72 17.78
N LEU A 371 -5.01 23.62 17.07
CA LEU A 371 -5.93 23.14 16.03
C LEU A 371 -7.27 22.70 16.61
N THR A 372 -7.28 22.07 17.78
CA THR A 372 -8.53 21.72 18.48
C THR A 372 -9.34 22.97 18.84
N LEU A 373 -8.71 24.02 19.35
CA LEU A 373 -9.40 25.28 19.66
C LEU A 373 -10.05 25.92 18.43
N GLU A 374 -9.33 25.95 17.30
CA GLU A 374 -9.78 26.62 16.07
C GLU A 374 -10.82 25.82 15.29
N PHE A 375 -10.74 24.49 15.31
CA PHE A 375 -11.63 23.62 14.53
C PHE A 375 -12.78 23.02 15.34
N ASP A 376 -12.61 22.68 16.63
CA ASP A 376 -13.63 21.96 17.40
C ASP A 376 -14.68 22.90 18.04
N ASN A 377 -15.14 23.89 17.27
CA ASN A 377 -16.21 24.80 17.66
C ASN A 377 -17.40 24.74 16.67
N GLU A 378 -18.58 25.19 17.11
CA GLU A 378 -19.81 25.10 16.31
C GLU A 378 -19.75 25.91 15.01
N ALA A 379 -19.05 27.04 15.00
CA ALA A 379 -18.90 27.87 13.80
C ALA A 379 -18.12 27.11 12.73
N SER A 380 -16.97 26.55 13.08
CA SER A 380 -16.16 25.76 12.16
C SER A 380 -16.89 24.48 11.69
N ARG A 381 -17.70 23.84 12.55
CA ARG A 381 -18.56 22.71 12.11
C ARG A 381 -19.64 23.15 11.13
N ARG A 382 -20.17 24.37 11.23
CA ARG A 382 -21.11 24.95 10.25
C ARG A 382 -20.42 25.23 8.93
N ASP A 383 -19.23 25.82 8.97
CA ASP A 383 -18.40 26.09 7.78
C ASP A 383 -18.08 24.79 7.01
N SER A 384 -17.87 23.68 7.73
CA SER A 384 -17.75 22.36 7.09
C SER A 384 -18.99 22.01 6.27
N GLY A 385 -20.19 22.20 6.82
CA GLY A 385 -21.45 21.92 6.13
C GLY A 385 -21.68 22.80 4.89
N GLU A 386 -21.35 24.09 4.98
CA GLU A 386 -21.39 25.01 3.84
C GLU A 386 -20.39 24.61 2.76
N THR A 387 -19.16 24.27 3.14
CA THR A 387 -18.11 23.81 2.22
C THR A 387 -18.53 22.54 1.49
N ILE A 388 -19.08 21.55 2.22
CA ILE A 388 -19.64 20.32 1.63
C ILE A 388 -20.73 20.68 0.61
N SER A 389 -21.62 21.62 0.93
CA SER A 389 -22.71 22.00 0.03
C SER A 389 -22.18 22.62 -1.28
N LYS A 390 -21.17 23.49 -1.18
CA LYS A 390 -20.46 24.05 -2.35
C LYS A 390 -19.76 22.97 -3.17
N LEU A 391 -19.00 22.07 -2.52
CA LEU A 391 -18.31 20.95 -3.18
C LEU A 391 -19.28 20.02 -3.91
N LYS A 392 -20.42 19.68 -3.27
CA LYS A 392 -21.45 18.84 -3.88
C LYS A 392 -22.06 19.47 -5.13
N ARG A 393 -22.21 20.79 -5.15
CA ARG A 393 -22.72 21.55 -6.29
C ARG A 393 -21.69 21.60 -7.43
N TRP A 394 -20.47 22.04 -7.12
CA TRP A 394 -19.43 22.26 -8.13
C TRP A 394 -18.75 20.99 -8.62
N PHE A 395 -18.68 19.96 -7.78
CA PHE A 395 -18.10 18.65 -8.09
C PHE A 395 -19.07 17.54 -7.66
N PRO A 396 -20.12 17.25 -8.45
CA PRO A 396 -21.15 16.27 -8.06
C PRO A 396 -20.60 14.87 -7.72
N HIS A 397 -19.49 14.47 -8.36
CA HIS A 397 -18.80 13.20 -8.09
C HIS A 397 -18.27 13.08 -6.65
N SER A 398 -18.07 14.18 -5.93
CA SER A 398 -17.67 14.17 -4.51
C SER A 398 -18.67 13.41 -3.63
N GLN A 399 -19.94 13.38 -4.01
CA GLN A 399 -21.00 12.68 -3.28
C GLN A 399 -20.83 11.16 -3.27
N ASN A 400 -20.06 10.61 -4.21
CA ASN A 400 -19.77 9.18 -4.27
C ASN A 400 -18.79 8.73 -3.19
N TYR A 401 -18.15 9.67 -2.50
CA TYR A 401 -17.13 9.41 -1.50
C TYR A 401 -17.59 9.88 -0.13
N ARG A 402 -17.60 8.97 0.85
CA ARG A 402 -18.17 9.25 2.17
C ARG A 402 -17.43 10.34 2.93
N ALA A 403 -16.09 10.36 2.89
CA ALA A 403 -15.26 11.41 3.50
C ALA A 403 -15.62 12.84 3.04
N TRP A 404 -16.23 12.97 1.86
CA TRP A 404 -16.62 14.23 1.24
C TRP A 404 -18.10 14.59 1.43
N SER A 405 -18.90 13.68 1.97
CA SER A 405 -20.35 13.83 2.10
C SER A 405 -20.87 13.77 3.54
N ASP A 406 -20.17 13.06 4.43
CA ASP A 406 -20.42 12.96 5.86
C ASP A 406 -19.76 14.13 6.60
N GLN A 407 -20.56 14.90 7.35
CA GLN A 407 -20.09 16.17 7.95
C GLN A 407 -19.00 15.97 9.02
N GLU A 408 -19.11 14.91 9.82
CA GLU A 408 -18.14 14.65 10.89
C GLU A 408 -16.81 14.16 10.30
N LEU A 409 -16.86 13.23 9.35
CA LEU A 409 -15.66 12.76 8.65
C LEU A 409 -14.98 13.87 7.84
N PHE A 410 -15.76 14.69 7.13
CA PHE A 410 -15.24 15.83 6.39
C PHE A 410 -14.55 16.84 7.32
N HIS A 411 -15.17 17.14 8.46
CA HIS A 411 -14.60 18.07 9.42
C HIS A 411 -13.30 17.53 10.04
N SER A 412 -13.30 16.27 10.51
CA SER A 412 -12.16 15.69 11.22
C SER A 412 -10.98 15.33 10.31
N VAL A 413 -11.24 14.75 9.14
CA VAL A 413 -10.21 14.27 8.21
C VAL A 413 -9.82 15.35 7.20
N ILE A 414 -10.79 15.95 6.51
CA ILE A 414 -10.49 16.89 5.41
C ILE A 414 -10.13 18.28 5.94
N ARG A 415 -10.99 18.91 6.74
CA ARG A 415 -10.70 20.27 7.23
C ARG A 415 -9.62 20.30 8.29
N LYS A 416 -9.77 19.54 9.38
CA LYS A 416 -8.83 19.55 10.50
C LYS A 416 -7.59 18.67 10.22
N GLY A 417 -7.79 17.47 9.70
CA GLY A 417 -6.72 16.49 9.48
C GLY A 417 -5.72 16.89 8.41
N CYS A 418 -6.21 17.44 7.28
CA CYS A 418 -5.38 17.88 6.15
C CYS A 418 -4.96 19.36 6.21
N TRP A 419 -5.37 20.14 7.22
CA TRP A 419 -4.87 21.51 7.39
C TRP A 419 -3.33 21.49 7.45
N PRO A 420 -2.62 22.35 6.70
CA PRO A 420 -3.01 23.65 6.13
C PRO A 420 -3.59 23.61 4.71
N LEU A 421 -3.92 22.46 4.15
CA LEU A 421 -4.56 22.40 2.84
C LEU A 421 -6.01 22.87 2.95
N SER A 422 -6.47 23.68 1.99
CA SER A 422 -7.89 23.95 1.85
C SER A 422 -8.62 22.66 1.42
N PRO A 423 -9.92 22.50 1.72
CA PRO A 423 -10.68 21.34 1.27
C PRO A 423 -10.65 21.15 -0.25
N TYR A 424 -10.60 22.26 -1.01
CA TYR A 424 -10.48 22.24 -2.46
C TYR A 424 -9.10 21.76 -2.93
N THR A 425 -8.04 22.05 -2.18
CA THR A 425 -6.69 21.53 -2.44
C THR A 425 -6.62 20.03 -2.19
N THR A 426 -7.20 19.56 -1.10
CA THR A 426 -7.33 18.12 -0.83
C THR A 426 -8.17 17.44 -1.91
N TRP A 427 -9.23 18.10 -2.40
CA TRP A 427 -10.07 17.58 -3.48
C TRP A 427 -9.29 17.49 -4.80
N LEU A 428 -8.49 18.50 -5.13
CA LEU A 428 -7.62 18.48 -6.31
C LEU A 428 -6.69 17.27 -6.28
N LEU A 429 -5.99 17.05 -5.17
CA LEU A 429 -5.06 15.91 -5.02
C LEU A 429 -5.79 14.58 -5.11
N PHE A 430 -6.93 14.45 -4.42
CA PHE A 430 -7.77 13.28 -4.49
C PHE A 430 -8.27 13.01 -5.91
N PHE A 431 -8.78 14.01 -6.61
CA PHE A 431 -9.34 13.86 -7.95
C PHE A 431 -8.27 13.46 -8.97
N LEU A 432 -7.10 14.09 -8.92
CA LEU A 432 -5.99 13.78 -9.83
C LEU A 432 -5.44 12.36 -9.62
N ALA A 433 -5.42 11.88 -8.37
CA ALA A 433 -4.97 10.54 -8.00
C ALA A 433 -6.02 9.44 -8.24
N SER A 434 -7.27 9.67 -7.82
CA SER A 434 -8.37 8.68 -7.88
C SER A 434 -8.91 8.46 -9.29
N ALA A 435 -8.86 9.47 -10.16
CA ALA A 435 -9.27 9.33 -11.55
C ALA A 435 -8.27 8.52 -12.38
N GLY A 436 -7.06 8.21 -11.86
CA GLY A 436 -6.03 7.40 -12.53
C GLY A 436 -5.58 7.95 -13.89
N LYS A 437 -5.90 9.21 -14.20
CA LYS A 437 -5.74 9.83 -15.52
C LYS A 437 -4.68 10.93 -15.57
N HIS A 438 -4.38 11.59 -14.45
CA HIS A 438 -3.49 12.75 -14.42
C HIS A 438 -2.27 12.56 -13.54
N LEU A 439 -2.44 12.03 -12.31
CA LEU A 439 -1.32 11.80 -11.39
C LEU A 439 -1.39 10.41 -10.75
N GLN A 440 -0.23 9.79 -10.54
CA GLN A 440 -0.10 8.70 -9.58
C GLN A 440 -0.08 9.27 -8.15
N GLU A 441 -0.49 8.50 -7.13
CA GLU A 441 -0.46 8.92 -5.72
C GLU A 441 0.90 9.51 -5.30
N ARG A 442 2.00 9.03 -5.89
CA ARG A 442 3.35 9.54 -5.65
C ARG A 442 3.57 10.97 -6.13
N SER A 443 3.07 11.30 -7.32
CA SER A 443 3.14 12.67 -7.84
C SER A 443 2.35 13.62 -6.93
N ALA A 444 1.21 13.17 -6.40
CA ALA A 444 0.40 13.98 -5.49
C ALA A 444 1.15 14.30 -4.18
N LEU A 445 1.85 13.31 -3.62
CA LEU A 445 2.68 13.48 -2.42
C LEU A 445 3.92 14.34 -2.67
N ALA A 446 4.53 14.27 -3.86
CA ALA A 446 5.65 15.13 -4.25
C ALA A 446 5.21 16.61 -4.37
N LEU A 447 4.05 16.87 -5.00
CA LEU A 447 3.48 18.22 -5.08
C LEU A 447 3.17 18.81 -3.70
N LEU A 448 2.70 17.97 -2.77
CA LEU A 448 2.53 18.36 -1.38
C LEU A 448 3.86 18.77 -0.74
N GLY A 449 4.90 17.94 -0.86
CA GLY A 449 6.22 18.26 -0.32
C GLY A 449 6.78 19.59 -0.80
N ASP A 450 6.69 19.84 -2.11
CA ASP A 450 7.10 21.12 -2.71
C ASP A 450 6.30 22.30 -2.11
N SER A 451 4.97 22.19 -2.05
CA SER A 451 4.11 23.25 -1.54
C SER A 451 4.40 23.58 -0.07
N PHE A 452 4.53 22.58 0.80
CA PHE A 452 4.87 22.81 2.20
C PHE A 452 6.24 23.48 2.36
N SER A 453 7.23 23.10 1.54
CA SER A 453 8.56 23.74 1.59
C SER A 453 8.49 25.23 1.26
N ARG A 454 7.60 25.63 0.33
CA ARG A 454 7.38 27.03 -0.07
C ARG A 454 6.70 27.86 1.00
N PHE A 455 5.77 27.28 1.76
CA PHE A 455 4.96 28.01 2.74
C PHE A 455 5.40 27.84 4.20
N GLN A 456 6.44 27.05 4.48
CA GLN A 456 6.86 26.73 5.86
C GLN A 456 7.14 27.95 6.75
N LEU A 457 7.65 29.05 6.17
CA LEU A 457 8.03 30.28 6.91
C LEU A 457 6.92 31.35 6.90
N VAL A 458 5.73 31.05 6.38
CA VAL A 458 4.60 31.99 6.42
C VAL A 458 4.19 32.25 7.86
N GLU A 459 4.15 33.52 8.24
CA GLU A 459 3.62 33.96 9.53
C GLU A 459 2.10 33.99 9.50
N LEU A 460 1.48 33.31 10.46
CA LEU A 460 0.04 33.19 10.57
C LEU A 460 -0.47 34.08 11.70
N GLU A 461 -1.24 35.11 11.32
CA GLU A 461 -1.97 35.95 12.28
C GLU A 461 -3.22 35.22 12.80
N ASN A 462 -3.92 34.47 11.93
CA ASN A 462 -5.07 33.65 12.28
C ASN A 462 -5.08 32.36 11.45
N ILE A 463 -5.15 31.21 12.13
CA ILE A 463 -5.11 29.86 11.54
C ILE A 463 -6.34 29.60 10.68
N ASN A 464 -7.51 30.07 11.10
CA ASN A 464 -8.77 29.83 10.41
C ASN A 464 -8.90 30.60 9.09
N ASN A 465 -8.07 31.61 8.85
CA ASN A 465 -8.16 32.49 7.68
C ASN A 465 -7.10 32.18 6.60
N TRP A 466 -6.25 31.18 6.82
CA TRP A 466 -5.19 30.85 5.88
C TRP A 466 -5.14 29.37 5.57
N SER A 467 -4.93 29.07 4.29
CA SER A 467 -4.75 27.72 3.79
C SER A 467 -3.91 27.76 2.52
N ILE A 468 -3.36 26.61 2.14
CA ILE A 468 -2.76 26.38 0.84
C ILE A 468 -3.92 26.07 -0.12
N PHE A 469 -4.10 26.90 -1.15
CA PHE A 469 -5.18 26.79 -2.13
C PHE A 469 -4.76 25.99 -3.37
N PRO A 470 -5.71 25.49 -4.18
CA PRO A 470 -5.40 24.72 -5.39
C PRO A 470 -4.39 25.38 -6.32
N VAL A 471 -4.52 26.70 -6.56
CA VAL A 471 -3.58 27.45 -7.42
C VAL A 471 -2.14 27.45 -6.89
N ASP A 472 -1.95 27.27 -5.58
CA ASP A 472 -0.64 27.26 -4.96
C ASP A 472 0.08 25.91 -5.24
N LEU A 473 -0.67 24.82 -5.50
CA LEU A 473 -0.12 23.54 -5.99
C LEU A 473 0.21 23.53 -7.48
N CYS A 474 -0.27 24.51 -8.25
CA CYS A 474 0.01 24.63 -9.68
C CYS A 474 1.45 25.13 -9.93
N SER A 475 2.41 24.24 -9.67
CA SER A 475 3.83 24.40 -9.99
C SER A 475 4.11 24.03 -11.45
N GLU A 476 5.33 24.30 -11.92
CA GLU A 476 5.78 23.85 -13.25
C GLU A 476 5.74 22.32 -13.39
N VAL A 477 5.97 21.59 -12.30
CA VAL A 477 5.87 20.12 -12.28
C VAL A 477 4.46 19.67 -12.60
N LEU A 478 3.45 20.19 -11.88
CA LEU A 478 2.05 19.84 -12.16
C LEU A 478 1.64 20.28 -13.57
N LEU A 479 2.09 21.45 -14.02
CA LEU A 479 1.78 21.93 -15.37
C LEU A 479 2.33 20.99 -16.45
N ASN A 480 3.58 20.52 -16.30
CA ASN A 480 4.19 19.56 -17.22
C ASN A 480 3.47 18.21 -17.22
N GLU A 481 3.03 17.72 -16.05
CA GLU A 481 2.20 16.51 -15.96
C GLU A 481 0.87 16.69 -16.71
N LEU A 482 0.19 17.83 -16.51
CA LEU A 482 -1.06 18.15 -17.22
C LEU A 482 -0.86 18.24 -18.73
N LEU A 483 0.21 18.89 -19.20
CA LEU A 483 0.56 18.98 -20.63
C LEU A 483 0.81 17.59 -21.22
N SER A 484 1.59 16.75 -20.53
CA SER A 484 1.87 15.38 -21.00
C SER A 484 0.60 14.53 -21.11
N SER A 485 -0.37 14.72 -20.21
CA SER A 485 -1.68 14.06 -20.25
C SER A 485 -2.51 14.52 -21.46
N GLU A 486 -2.50 15.82 -21.78
CA GLU A 486 -3.17 16.38 -22.95
C GLU A 486 -2.56 15.86 -24.27
N GLU A 487 -1.24 15.75 -24.36
CA GLU A 487 -0.52 15.24 -25.55
C GLU A 487 -0.87 13.77 -25.88
N ILE A 488 -1.21 12.97 -24.87
CA ILE A 488 -1.67 11.58 -25.02
C ILE A 488 -3.16 11.51 -25.44
N GLY A 489 -3.80 12.66 -25.68
CA GLY A 489 -5.19 12.79 -26.13
C GLY A 489 -6.22 12.74 -25.01
N GLN A 490 -5.80 12.92 -23.75
CA GLN A 490 -6.72 12.94 -22.61
C GLN A 490 -7.12 14.38 -22.24
N GLN A 491 -8.41 14.68 -22.34
CA GLN A 491 -9.08 15.79 -21.64
C GLN A 491 -8.67 17.22 -22.02
N GLY A 492 -8.74 17.54 -23.32
CA GLY A 492 -8.72 18.92 -23.83
C GLY A 492 -7.32 19.49 -24.06
N SER A 493 -7.24 20.80 -24.31
CA SER A 493 -6.00 21.53 -24.65
C SER A 493 -5.76 22.77 -23.77
N ILE A 494 -6.42 22.85 -22.62
CA ILE A 494 -6.45 24.06 -21.80
C ILE A 494 -5.09 24.34 -21.11
N ALA A 495 -4.30 23.31 -20.80
CA ALA A 495 -2.95 23.50 -20.27
C ALA A 495 -2.02 24.07 -21.36
N HIS A 496 -2.17 23.61 -22.62
CA HIS A 496 -1.50 24.23 -23.76
C HIS A 496 -1.92 25.69 -23.96
N SER A 497 -3.22 26.01 -23.90
CA SER A 497 -3.72 27.39 -23.98
C SER A 497 -3.15 28.27 -22.88
N TYR A 498 -3.17 27.81 -21.63
CA TYR A 498 -2.55 28.50 -20.49
C TYR A 498 -1.07 28.81 -20.75
N THR A 499 -0.31 27.82 -21.22
CA THR A 499 1.13 27.99 -21.49
C THR A 499 1.38 29.00 -22.62
N SER A 500 0.55 28.98 -23.67
CA SER A 500 0.57 29.96 -24.77
C SER A 500 0.30 31.38 -24.28
N VAL A 501 -0.74 31.56 -23.47
CA VAL A 501 -1.10 32.87 -22.87
C VAL A 501 0.00 33.38 -21.96
N MET A 502 0.56 32.54 -21.08
CA MET A 502 1.65 32.93 -20.19
C MET A 502 2.94 33.27 -20.96
N SER A 503 3.24 32.56 -22.04
CA SER A 503 4.38 32.88 -22.92
C SER A 503 4.24 34.24 -23.61
N LYS A 504 3.03 34.56 -24.11
CA LYS A 504 2.78 35.81 -24.86
C LYS A 504 2.57 37.03 -23.97
N HIS A 505 1.87 36.87 -22.85
CA HIS A 505 1.36 37.98 -22.04
C HIS A 505 1.79 37.93 -20.56
N GLY A 506 2.42 36.85 -20.10
CA GLY A 506 2.67 36.60 -18.67
C GLY A 506 3.45 37.70 -17.95
N SER A 507 4.36 38.41 -18.62
CA SER A 507 5.12 39.53 -18.03
C SER A 507 4.27 40.77 -17.75
N ARG A 508 3.08 40.87 -18.35
CA ARG A 508 2.14 42.01 -18.19
C ARG A 508 1.06 41.73 -17.16
N PHE A 509 0.92 40.49 -16.70
CA PHE A 509 -0.11 40.11 -15.74
C PHE A 509 0.31 40.39 -14.31
N SER A 510 -0.65 40.86 -13.50
CA SER A 510 -0.50 40.92 -12.05
C SER A 510 -0.47 39.52 -11.45
N HIS A 511 0.01 39.40 -10.21
CA HIS A 511 0.00 38.13 -9.50
C HIS A 511 -1.42 37.56 -9.32
N THR A 512 -2.43 38.40 -9.11
CA THR A 512 -3.83 37.98 -8.95
C THR A 512 -4.44 37.51 -10.28
N GLN A 513 -4.08 38.15 -11.39
CA GLN A 513 -4.47 37.73 -12.73
C GLN A 513 -3.88 36.35 -13.08
N VAL A 514 -2.60 36.11 -12.75
CA VAL A 514 -1.98 34.79 -12.91
C VAL A 514 -2.68 33.74 -12.04
N LYS A 515 -3.02 34.06 -10.78
CA LYS A 515 -3.82 33.18 -9.93
C LYS A 515 -5.20 32.88 -10.52
N THR A 516 -5.85 33.87 -11.13
CA THR A 516 -7.14 33.70 -11.81
C THR A 516 -7.03 32.75 -13.00
N LEU A 517 -6.02 32.90 -13.86
CA LEU A 517 -5.75 31.98 -14.97
C LEU A 517 -5.48 30.55 -14.49
N LYS A 518 -4.68 30.39 -13.43
CA LYS A 518 -4.46 29.07 -12.81
C LYS A 518 -5.74 28.47 -12.26
N ALA A 519 -6.61 29.26 -11.63
CA ALA A 519 -7.88 28.78 -11.11
C ALA A 519 -8.80 28.30 -12.24
N ILE A 520 -8.84 29.00 -13.38
CA ILE A 520 -9.59 28.59 -14.57
C ILE A 520 -9.05 27.26 -15.13
N LEU A 521 -7.73 27.15 -15.27
CA LEU A 521 -7.07 25.91 -15.69
C LEU A 521 -7.46 24.73 -14.80
N LEU A 522 -7.33 24.89 -13.48
CA LEU A 522 -7.64 23.82 -12.51
C LEU A 522 -9.14 23.51 -12.44
N ALA A 523 -10.02 24.50 -12.53
CA ALA A 523 -11.46 24.31 -12.57
C ALA A 523 -11.87 23.42 -13.75
N SER A 524 -11.31 23.69 -14.94
CA SER A 524 -11.55 22.87 -16.13
C SER A 524 -11.04 21.44 -15.94
N LYS A 525 -9.82 21.27 -15.41
CA LYS A 525 -9.24 19.92 -15.15
C LYS A 525 -9.98 19.13 -14.08
N LEU A 526 -10.59 19.79 -13.10
CA LEU A 526 -11.43 19.16 -12.08
C LEU A 526 -12.85 18.85 -12.58
N GLY A 527 -13.22 19.31 -13.78
CA GLY A 527 -14.57 19.18 -14.29
C GLY A 527 -15.58 19.97 -13.47
N LEU A 528 -15.24 21.21 -13.09
CA LEU A 528 -16.12 22.13 -12.36
C LEU A 528 -17.45 22.30 -13.11
N VAL A 529 -18.56 22.12 -12.38
CA VAL A 529 -19.92 22.38 -12.89
C VAL A 529 -20.46 23.65 -12.23
N GLY A 530 -20.47 24.75 -12.99
CA GLY A 530 -21.06 26.02 -12.56
C GLY A 530 -22.52 26.17 -12.99
N GLU A 531 -23.34 26.87 -12.20
CA GLU A 531 -24.72 27.18 -12.58
C GLU A 531 -24.81 28.42 -13.49
N ASN A 532 -23.97 29.41 -13.24
CA ASN A 532 -23.92 30.69 -13.95
C ASN A 532 -22.57 31.39 -13.70
N LYS A 533 -22.33 32.53 -14.38
CA LYS A 533 -21.07 33.27 -14.27
C LYS A 533 -20.71 33.66 -12.83
N SER A 534 -21.68 34.09 -12.04
CA SER A 534 -21.45 34.47 -10.63
C SER A 534 -21.06 33.26 -9.77
N ASP A 535 -21.71 32.12 -10.00
CA ASP A 535 -21.40 30.87 -9.29
C ASP A 535 -20.01 30.33 -9.65
N THR A 536 -19.64 30.38 -10.94
CA THR A 536 -18.31 30.00 -11.41
C THR A 536 -17.23 30.93 -10.84
N ILE A 537 -17.47 32.25 -10.79
CA ILE A 537 -16.56 33.20 -10.13
C ILE A 537 -16.39 32.85 -8.64
N GLN A 538 -17.47 32.49 -7.95
CA GLN A 538 -17.39 32.06 -6.55
C GLN A 538 -16.51 30.81 -6.41
N ALA A 539 -16.63 29.82 -7.30
CA ALA A 539 -15.77 28.66 -7.29
C ALA A 539 -14.29 29.02 -7.53
N LEU A 540 -14.01 29.88 -8.51
CA LEU A 540 -12.65 30.34 -8.81
C LEU A 540 -12.02 31.12 -7.65
N ALA A 541 -12.82 31.87 -6.89
CA ALA A 541 -12.38 32.52 -5.65
C ALA A 541 -11.89 31.49 -4.61
N GLU A 542 -12.67 30.43 -4.37
CA GLU A 542 -12.30 29.35 -3.44
C GLU A 542 -11.08 28.53 -3.93
N LEU A 543 -10.92 28.34 -5.25
CA LEU A 543 -9.75 27.66 -5.81
C LEU A 543 -8.47 28.52 -5.75
N SER A 544 -8.60 29.85 -5.73
CA SER A 544 -7.47 30.78 -5.78
C SER A 544 -7.05 31.33 -4.41
N GLY A 545 -7.95 31.27 -3.43
CA GLY A 545 -7.80 31.97 -2.15
C GLY A 545 -7.94 33.49 -2.26
N SER A 546 -8.57 33.99 -3.33
CA SER A 546 -8.81 35.42 -3.56
C SER A 546 -10.25 35.80 -3.25
N SER A 547 -10.52 37.11 -3.07
CA SER A 547 -11.90 37.60 -2.94
C SER A 547 -12.68 37.46 -4.25
N ILE A 548 -14.01 37.35 -4.15
CA ILE A 548 -14.92 37.27 -5.30
C ILE A 548 -14.78 38.53 -6.16
N GLU A 549 -14.63 39.70 -5.54
CA GLU A 549 -14.46 40.99 -6.21
C GLU A 549 -13.17 41.04 -7.01
N THR A 550 -12.06 40.52 -6.46
CA THR A 550 -10.78 40.41 -7.17
C THR A 550 -10.91 39.50 -8.38
N ILE A 551 -11.47 38.31 -8.23
CA ILE A 551 -11.63 37.36 -9.35
C ILE A 551 -12.54 37.92 -10.43
N ASN A 552 -13.65 38.57 -10.05
CA ASN A 552 -14.55 39.19 -11.03
C ASN A 552 -13.83 40.30 -11.82
N SER A 553 -13.11 41.18 -11.13
CA SER A 553 -12.32 42.24 -11.77
C SER A 553 -11.24 41.68 -12.69
N ASP A 554 -10.47 40.69 -12.22
CA ASP A 554 -9.39 40.09 -13.00
C ASP A 554 -9.92 39.31 -14.20
N ALA A 555 -11.04 38.60 -14.05
CA ALA A 555 -11.70 37.91 -15.17
C ALA A 555 -12.19 38.92 -16.23
N SER A 556 -12.77 40.04 -15.82
CA SER A 556 -13.15 41.12 -16.76
C SER A 556 -11.95 41.68 -17.51
N LEU A 557 -10.83 41.97 -16.84
CA LEU A 557 -9.62 42.47 -17.50
C LEU A 557 -9.02 41.44 -18.47
N LEU A 558 -8.92 40.18 -18.05
CA LEU A 558 -8.41 39.09 -18.88
C LEU A 558 -9.29 38.83 -20.11
N GLN A 559 -10.61 39.00 -19.98
CA GLN A 559 -11.58 38.82 -21.06
C GLN A 559 -11.63 40.03 -22.00
N GLU A 560 -11.74 41.25 -21.47
CA GLU A 560 -12.04 42.46 -22.26
C GLU A 560 -10.79 43.20 -22.74
N GLU A 561 -9.73 43.30 -21.92
CA GLU A 561 -8.52 44.05 -22.27
C GLU A 561 -7.47 43.17 -22.95
N PHE A 562 -7.23 41.98 -22.39
CA PHE A 562 -6.20 41.07 -22.89
C PHE A 562 -6.74 40.07 -23.92
N ASN A 563 -8.06 39.80 -23.91
CA ASN A 563 -8.72 38.84 -24.79
C ASN A 563 -8.04 37.46 -24.77
N VAL A 564 -7.75 36.97 -23.55
CA VAL A 564 -7.07 35.68 -23.31
C VAL A 564 -7.97 34.62 -22.68
N ILE A 565 -9.16 35.00 -22.23
CA ILE A 565 -10.19 34.09 -21.74
C ILE A 565 -11.54 34.44 -22.34
N GLU A 566 -12.44 33.45 -22.41
CA GLU A 566 -13.82 33.64 -22.86
C GLU A 566 -14.79 32.94 -21.91
N TRP A 567 -15.96 33.55 -21.70
CA TRP A 567 -17.07 32.90 -20.97
C TRP A 567 -17.92 32.09 -21.93
N ASP A 568 -17.98 30.79 -21.73
CA ASP A 568 -18.89 29.90 -22.46
C ASP A 568 -20.21 29.75 -21.70
N ASP A 569 -21.29 30.29 -22.27
CA ASP A 569 -22.61 30.23 -21.64
C ASP A 569 -23.28 28.85 -21.77
N ALA A 570 -22.86 27.99 -22.69
CA ALA A 570 -23.39 26.63 -22.82
C ALA A 570 -22.78 25.70 -21.76
N PHE A 571 -21.48 25.80 -21.52
CA PHE A 571 -20.78 25.00 -20.50
C PHE A 571 -20.72 25.67 -19.13
N LYS A 572 -21.16 26.93 -19.02
CA LYS A 572 -21.12 27.74 -17.77
C LYS A 572 -19.72 27.79 -17.17
N ALA A 573 -18.72 27.90 -18.03
CA ALA A 573 -17.30 27.85 -17.67
C ALA A 573 -16.50 28.92 -18.42
N PHE A 574 -15.33 29.26 -17.88
CA PHE A 574 -14.35 30.05 -18.61
C PHE A 574 -13.40 29.13 -19.36
N ASP A 575 -13.07 29.48 -20.60
CA ASP A 575 -12.01 28.86 -21.38
C ASP A 575 -10.81 29.80 -21.56
N ILE A 576 -9.64 29.24 -21.86
CA ILE A 576 -8.41 29.99 -22.15
C ILE A 576 -8.12 29.90 -23.65
N LEU A 577 -7.98 31.06 -24.30
CA LEU A 577 -7.90 31.21 -25.76
C LEU A 577 -6.51 30.94 -26.37
#